data_AF-A0AAN8Q3P0-F1
#
_entry.id   AF-A0AAN8Q3P0-F1
#
_cell.length_a   1.000
_cell.length_b   1.000
_cell.length_c   1.000
_cell.angle_alpha   90.00
_cell.angle_beta   90.00
_cell.angle_gamma   90.00
#
_symmetry.space_group_name_H-M   'P 1'
#
loop_
_entity.id
_entity.type
_entity.pdbx_description
1 polymer ?
#
loop_
_entity_poly.entity_id
_entity_poly.type
_entity_poly.pdbx_seq_one_letter_code
_entity_poly.pdbx_strand_id
1 'polypeptide(L)' 'MDRHQFEPKDIWDVDETGITAVQKPNKVVATKGVKQIGAVTSAERGELVTLCVSAAANGQYIPPYFHFPQGEL' A
#
# COMPACT_ATOMS: atom_id res chain seq x y z
N MET A 1 -13.68 1.97 -30.97
CA MET A 1 -13.42 0.53 -30.77
C MET A 1 -13.17 -0.19 -32.11
N ASP A 2 -13.52 0.39 -33.26
CA ASP A 2 -13.54 -0.32 -34.55
C ASP A 2 -12.20 -0.44 -35.30
N ARG A 3 -11.10 0.15 -34.82
CA ARG A 3 -9.78 0.03 -35.46
C ARG A 3 -9.00 -1.22 -35.02
N HIS A 4 -9.26 -1.70 -33.81
CA HIS A 4 -8.59 -2.85 -33.21
C HIS A 4 -9.60 -3.66 -32.41
N GLN A 5 -9.70 -4.96 -32.69
CA GLN A 5 -10.59 -5.89 -32.00
C GLN A 5 -9.97 -6.34 -30.67
N PHE A 6 -9.82 -5.42 -29.72
CA PHE A 6 -9.33 -5.76 -28.39
C PHE A 6 -10.41 -6.52 -27.61
N GLU A 7 -10.04 -7.68 -27.07
CA GLU A 7 -10.85 -8.39 -26.10
C GLU A 7 -10.62 -7.79 -24.70
N PRO A 8 -11.53 -7.99 -23.72
CA PRO A 8 -11.35 -7.44 -22.37
C PRO A 8 -10.05 -7.86 -21.66
N LYS A 9 -9.44 -8.98 -22.05
CA LYS A 9 -8.13 -9.44 -21.55
C LYS A 9 -6.94 -8.63 -22.08
N ASP A 10 -7.14 -7.86 -23.15
CA ASP A 10 -6.11 -7.08 -23.84
C ASP A 10 -6.02 -5.64 -23.33
N ILE A 11 -6.98 -5.21 -22.50
CA ILE A 11 -7.06 -3.87 -21.93
C ILE A 11 -6.62 -3.95 -20.47
N TRP A 12 -5.54 -3.25 -20.14
CA TRP A 12 -4.96 -3.21 -18.80
C TRP A 12 -4.93 -1.78 -18.27
N ASP A 13 -5.25 -1.65 -16.99
CA ASP A 13 -5.03 -0.44 -16.20
C ASP A 13 -3.98 -0.72 -15.12
N VAL A 14 -3.16 0.29 -14.83
CA VAL A 14 -2.10 0.23 -13.81
C VAL A 14 -2.14 1.53 -13.03
N ASP A 15 -2.26 1.42 -11.71
CA ASP A 15 -2.28 2.59 -10.83
C ASP A 15 -1.46 2.35 -9.57
N GLU A 16 -1.01 3.46 -8.99
CA GLU A 16 -0.18 3.50 -7.79
C GLU A 16 -0.97 4.11 -6.63
N THR A 17 -0.97 3.42 -5.49
CA THR A 17 -1.59 3.94 -4.28
C THR A 17 -0.58 3.95 -3.13
N GLY A 18 -0.46 5.10 -2.47
CA GLY A 18 0.35 5.24 -1.27
C GLY A 18 -0.37 4.62 -0.07
N ILE A 19 0.23 3.61 0.53
CA ILE A 19 -0.27 2.98 1.75
C ILE A 19 0.66 3.29 2.94
N THR A 20 0.08 3.44 4.12
CA THR A 20 0.86 3.62 5.35
C THR A 20 0.84 2.32 6.16
N ALA A 21 2.00 1.82 6.58
CA ALA A 21 2.06 0.68 7.50
C ALA A 21 1.57 1.02 8.92
N VAL A 22 1.39 2.31 9.24
CA VAL A 22 0.96 2.79 10.55
C VAL A 22 -0.45 2.30 10.89
N GLN A 23 -0.54 1.35 11.81
CA GLN A 23 -1.82 1.00 12.40
C GLN A 23 -2.20 2.03 13.49
N LYS A 24 -3.43 2.56 13.45
CA LYS A 24 -3.98 3.35 14.56
C LYS A 24 -4.51 2.38 15.63
N PRO A 25 -3.87 2.27 16.80
CA PRO A 25 -4.35 1.36 17.84
C PRO A 25 -5.62 1.92 18.49
N ASN A 26 -6.67 1.09 18.60
CA ASN A 26 -7.94 1.48 19.20
C ASN A 26 -7.87 1.62 20.74
N LYS A 27 -7.15 0.71 21.41
CA LYS A 27 -6.90 0.72 22.87
C LYS A 27 -5.49 0.17 23.10
N VAL A 28 -4.69 0.86 23.91
CA VAL A 28 -3.34 0.41 24.27
C VAL A 28 -3.31 0.12 25.76
N VAL A 29 -2.90 -1.10 26.13
CA VAL A 29 -2.67 -1.50 27.53
C VAL A 29 -1.17 -1.46 27.77
N ALA A 30 -0.75 -0.76 28.82
CA ALA A 30 0.66 -0.66 29.20
C ALA A 30 0.82 -0.77 30.72
N THR A 31 2.00 -1.24 31.14
CA THR A 31 2.37 -1.32 32.55
C THR A 31 2.42 0.07 33.17
N LYS A 32 1.93 0.21 34.40
CA LYS A 32 1.90 1.48 35.14
C LYS A 32 3.31 2.08 35.20
N GLY A 33 3.49 3.29 34.67
CA GLY A 33 4.78 4.01 34.64
C GLY A 33 5.43 4.11 33.26
N VAL A 34 4.96 3.35 32.25
CA VAL A 34 5.44 3.47 30.87
C VAL A 34 4.83 4.72 30.22
N LYS A 35 5.67 5.71 29.89
CA LYS A 35 5.24 6.98 29.27
C LYS A 35 5.46 7.04 27.76
N GLN A 36 6.23 6.12 27.16
CA GLN A 36 6.58 6.13 25.73
C GLN A 36 5.72 5.19 24.87
N ILE A 37 4.43 5.06 25.19
CA ILE A 37 3.52 4.13 24.50
C ILE A 37 3.28 4.54 23.03
N GLY A 38 3.30 5.85 22.74
CA GLY A 38 3.10 6.37 21.37
C GLY A 38 4.33 6.30 20.46
N ALA A 39 5.51 5.96 20.99
CA ALA A 39 6.76 5.93 20.22
C ALA A 39 6.85 4.71 19.29
N VAL A 40 6.25 3.58 19.68
CA VAL A 40 6.24 2.33 18.87
C VAL A 40 5.49 2.54 17.56
N THR A 41 4.29 3.13 17.62
CA THR A 41 3.51 3.49 16.42
C THR A 41 4.15 4.64 15.63
N SER A 42 5.02 5.44 16.26
CA SER A 42 5.70 6.57 15.61
C SER A 42 6.91 6.16 14.77
N ALA A 43 7.56 5.03 15.07
CA ALA A 43 8.66 4.53 14.26
C ALA A 43 8.19 4.08 12.86
N GLU A 44 6.96 3.57 12.75
CA GLU A 44 6.29 3.27 11.48
C GLU A 44 5.74 4.52 10.79
N ARG A 45 5.67 5.65 11.52
CA ARG A 45 4.97 6.88 11.12
C ARG A 45 5.86 7.74 10.24
N GLY A 46 5.94 7.38 8.98
CA GLY A 46 6.65 8.14 7.96
C GLY A 46 6.95 7.35 6.70
N GLU A 47 6.90 6.02 6.78
CA GLU A 47 7.22 5.17 5.64
C GLU A 47 5.97 4.96 4.78
N LEU A 48 5.81 5.83 3.78
CA LEU A 48 4.85 5.65 2.71
C LEU A 48 5.36 4.52 1.82
N VAL A 49 4.66 3.40 1.80
CA VAL A 49 4.92 2.31 0.86
C VAL A 49 4.04 2.54 -0.36
N THR A 50 4.61 2.49 -1.55
CA THR A 50 3.82 2.58 -2.78
C THR A 50 3.39 1.17 -3.18
N LEU A 51 2.09 0.96 -3.28
CA LEU A 51 1.50 -0.25 -3.84
C LEU A 51 1.18 0.01 -5.31
N CYS A 52 1.73 -0.81 -6.20
CA CYS A 52 1.37 -0.79 -7.62
C CYS A 52 0.47 -1.98 -7.94
N VAL A 53 -0.66 -1.71 -8.57
CA VAL A 53 -1.66 -2.72 -8.96
C VAL A 53 -1.90 -2.63 -10.45
N SER A 54 -1.99 -3.79 -11.11
CA SER A 54 -2.41 -3.87 -12.50
C SER A 54 -3.59 -4.82 -12.64
N ALA A 55 -4.60 -4.39 -13.39
CA ALA A 55 -5.81 -5.15 -13.62
C ALA A 55 -6.23 -5.06 -15.09
N ALA A 56 -6.58 -6.21 -15.66
CA ALA A 56 -7.21 -6.29 -16.96
C ALA A 56 -8.72 -6.07 -16.84
N ALA A 57 -9.35 -5.60 -17.92
CA ALA A 57 -10.79 -5.36 -17.95
C ALA A 57 -11.64 -6.65 -17.80
N ASN A 58 -11.04 -7.83 -17.97
CA ASN A 58 -11.65 -9.12 -17.68
C ASN A 58 -11.53 -9.57 -16.21
N GLY A 59 -10.87 -8.79 -15.35
CA GLY A 59 -10.69 -9.08 -13.93
C GLY A 59 -9.42 -9.88 -13.59
N GLN A 60 -8.56 -10.20 -14.55
CA GLN A 60 -7.22 -10.72 -14.24
C GLN A 60 -6.36 -9.60 -13.63
N TYR A 61 -5.48 -9.96 -12.69
CA TYR A 61 -4.52 -9.01 -12.11
C TYR A 61 -3.15 -9.68 -11.97
N ILE A 62 -2.10 -8.89 -12.14
CA ILE A 62 -0.74 -9.32 -11.76
C ILE A 62 -0.65 -9.14 -10.24
N PRO A 63 -0.02 -10.08 -9.50
CA PRO A 63 0.19 -9.91 -8.07
C PRO A 63 0.73 -8.51 -7.74
N PRO A 64 0.07 -7.76 -6.83
CA PRO A 64 0.55 -6.44 -6.44
C PRO A 64 1.97 -6.50 -5.90
N TYR A 65 2.77 -5.48 -6.17
CA TYR A 65 4.11 -5.35 -5.60
C TYR A 65 4.23 -4.08 -4.77
N PHE A 66 5.03 -4.19 -3.71
CA PHE A 66 5.31 -3.10 -2.79
C PHE A 66 6.65 -2.48 -3.15
N HIS A 67 6.65 -1.18 -3.42
CA HIS A 67 7.85 -0.39 -3.52
C HIS A 67 8.10 0.29 -2.17
N PHE A 68 9.14 -0.18 -1.49
CA PHE A 68 9.62 0.42 -0.25
C PHE A 68 10.67 1.48 -0.58
N PRO A 69 10.49 2.74 -0.13
CA PRO A 69 11.52 3.75 -0.31
C PRO A 69 12.79 3.31 0.43
N GLN A 70 13.94 3.41 -0.23
CA GLN A 70 15.23 3.31 0.47
C GLN A 70 15.48 4.68 1.12
N GLY A 71 15.62 4.72 2.44
CA GLY A 71 15.70 5.98 3.18
C GLY A 71 16.81 6.92 2.69
N GLU A 72 16.61 8.23 2.86
CA GLU A 72 17.74 9.16 2.93
C GLU A 72 18.51 8.89 4.23
N LEU A 73 19.83 8.70 4.12
CA LEU A 73 20.75 8.57 5.24
C LEU A 73 20.77 9.82 6.13
#